data_AF-A0A956R159-F1
#
_entry.id   AF-A0A956R159-F1
#
_cell.length_a   1.000
_cell.length_b   1.000
_cell.length_c   1.000
_cell.angle_alpha   90.00
_cell.angle_beta   90.00
_cell.angle_gamma   90.00
#
_symmetry.space_group_name_H-M   'P 1'
#
loop_
_entity.id
_entity.type
_entity.pdbx_description
1 polymer ?
#
loop_
_entity_poly.entity_id
_entity_poly.type
_entity_poly.pdbx_seq_one_letter_code
_entity_poly.pdbx_strand_id
1 'polypeptide(L)'
;MSEAQQSRDSSSGDPGAVELRSWQHLARAQRWALQGWSRMNAARRVVNLMIPGVLMSVLLFAALPGSVLSETLAERQGKLNGAMRQISLVQRWLMYAPQPARGHGFQEYLAYDADGSVRVLPESDLTELGPSGNWAWNRDRHDIWMYVLTRKPDEVNRNRIWFIRGLCVREARLGHAVQHIEVNRIYRPMRSPEELLKTGETLGPPRKRKVVDTTCNVKIIRDMIAEDPLARVGAGAGEGTGG
;
A
#
# COMPACT_ATOMS: atom_id res chain seq x y z
N MET A 1 58.02 -62.12 -16.55
CA MET A 1 57.11 -62.83 -17.47
C MET A 1 56.33 -63.84 -16.64
N SER A 2 55.06 -63.60 -16.36
CA SER A 2 54.00 -64.63 -16.17
C SER A 2 52.64 -63.95 -15.95
N GLU A 3 51.63 -64.65 -16.45
CA GLU A 3 50.19 -64.39 -16.58
C GLU A 3 49.42 -63.88 -15.34
N ALA A 4 48.34 -63.12 -15.64
CA ALA A 4 46.95 -63.30 -15.15
C ALA A 4 46.23 -61.94 -15.21
N GLN A 5 45.50 -61.54 -16.26
CA GLN A 5 44.31 -62.15 -16.86
C GLN A 5 43.10 -62.15 -15.91
N GLN A 6 42.07 -61.40 -16.33
CA GLN A 6 40.64 -61.70 -16.16
C GLN A 6 39.90 -61.17 -14.91
N SER A 7 39.34 -59.96 -15.05
CA SER A 7 37.95 -59.66 -14.63
C SER A 7 37.41 -58.46 -15.41
N ARG A 8 37.37 -58.60 -16.74
CA ARG A 8 36.48 -57.80 -17.59
C ARG A 8 35.14 -58.52 -17.68
N ASP A 9 34.42 -58.55 -16.57
CA ASP A 9 33.01 -58.96 -16.60
C ASP A 9 32.15 -57.73 -16.92
N SER A 10 31.78 -57.68 -18.20
CA SER A 10 30.39 -57.48 -18.61
C SER A 10 29.54 -56.51 -17.77
N SER A 11 29.74 -55.21 -17.98
CA SER A 11 28.60 -54.28 -17.96
C SER A 11 28.35 -53.79 -19.39
N SER A 12 27.84 -54.67 -20.25
CA SER A 12 27.06 -54.25 -21.42
C SER A 12 25.75 -53.63 -20.91
N GLY A 13 25.86 -52.50 -20.23
CA GLY A 13 24.73 -51.64 -19.93
C GLY A 13 24.28 -51.07 -21.25
N ASP A 14 23.26 -51.69 -21.83
CA ASP A 14 22.59 -51.23 -23.04
C ASP A 14 22.34 -49.72 -22.90
N PRO A 15 23.03 -48.86 -23.67
CA PRO A 15 22.90 -47.41 -23.52
C PRO A 15 21.46 -46.95 -23.75
N GLY A 16 20.67 -47.73 -24.50
CA GLY A 16 19.23 -47.49 -24.65
C GLY A 16 18.42 -47.68 -23.35
N ALA A 17 18.85 -48.57 -22.45
CA ALA A 17 18.16 -48.81 -21.19
C ALA A 17 18.33 -47.68 -20.17
N VAL A 18 19.45 -46.94 -20.23
CA VAL A 18 19.70 -45.77 -19.37
C VAL A 18 18.86 -44.58 -19.85
N GLU A 19 18.76 -44.39 -21.17
CA GLU A 19 17.95 -43.33 -21.77
C GLU A 19 16.45 -43.57 -21.53
N LEU A 20 15.95 -44.78 -21.72
CA LEU A 20 14.54 -45.11 -21.46
C LEU A 20 14.14 -44.90 -19.98
N ARG A 21 15.05 -45.14 -19.02
CA ARG A 21 14.77 -44.87 -17.60
C ARG A 21 14.67 -43.36 -17.31
N SER A 22 15.54 -42.53 -17.89
CA SER A 22 15.50 -41.07 -17.65
C SER A 22 14.21 -40.45 -18.18
N TRP A 23 13.74 -40.88 -19.36
CA TRP A 23 12.44 -40.48 -19.92
C TRP A 23 11.26 -40.92 -19.06
N GLN A 24 11.31 -42.11 -18.45
CA GLN A 24 10.26 -42.59 -17.54
C GLN A 24 10.18 -41.80 -16.23
N HIS A 25 11.29 -41.28 -15.72
CA HIS A 25 11.30 -40.44 -14.51
C HIS A 25 10.75 -39.04 -14.80
N LEU A 26 11.13 -38.44 -15.93
CA LEU A 26 10.59 -37.15 -16.37
C LEU A 26 9.08 -37.22 -16.66
N ALA A 27 8.62 -38.28 -17.34
CA ALA A 27 7.20 -38.48 -17.61
C ALA A 27 6.37 -38.73 -16.34
N ARG A 28 6.98 -39.26 -15.27
CA ARG A 28 6.32 -39.40 -13.96
C ARG A 28 6.26 -38.07 -13.20
N ALA A 29 7.34 -37.29 -13.20
CA ALA A 29 7.39 -35.97 -12.59
C ALA A 29 6.41 -34.98 -13.24
N GLN A 30 6.33 -34.98 -14.58
CA GLN A 30 5.40 -34.15 -15.33
C GLN A 30 3.93 -34.52 -15.06
N ARG A 31 3.61 -35.82 -14.95
CA ARG A 31 2.27 -36.28 -14.55
C ARG A 31 1.91 -35.85 -13.12
N TRP A 32 2.84 -35.93 -12.17
CA TRP A 32 2.63 -35.43 -10.81
C TRP A 32 2.42 -33.92 -10.75
N ALA A 33 3.19 -33.14 -11.51
CA ALA A 33 3.03 -31.69 -11.58
C ALA A 33 1.68 -31.29 -12.21
N LEU A 34 1.28 -31.94 -13.30
CA LEU A 34 -0.02 -31.68 -13.95
C LEU A 34 -1.21 -32.12 -13.08
N GLN A 35 -1.10 -33.23 -12.36
CA GLN A 35 -2.12 -33.66 -11.38
C GLN A 35 -2.19 -32.74 -10.16
N GLY A 36 -1.05 -32.23 -9.67
CA GLY A 36 -1.02 -31.23 -8.60
C GLY A 36 -1.66 -29.92 -9.04
N TRP A 37 -1.35 -29.45 -10.25
CA TRP A 37 -1.89 -28.21 -10.80
C TRP A 37 -3.38 -28.31 -11.13
N SER A 38 -3.86 -29.46 -11.61
CA SER A 38 -5.29 -29.69 -11.85
C SER A 38 -6.08 -29.77 -10.53
N ARG A 39 -5.52 -30.39 -9.48
CA ARG A 39 -6.12 -30.40 -8.13
C ARG A 39 -6.19 -28.99 -7.52
N MET A 40 -5.15 -28.17 -7.67
CA MET A 40 -5.17 -26.78 -7.22
C MET A 40 -6.18 -25.93 -7.99
N ASN A 41 -6.28 -26.12 -9.31
CA ASN A 41 -7.28 -25.43 -10.13
C ASN A 41 -8.71 -25.88 -9.80
N ALA A 42 -8.93 -27.17 -9.54
CA ALA A 42 -10.22 -27.68 -9.07
C ALA A 42 -10.59 -27.09 -7.71
N ALA A 43 -9.66 -27.10 -6.75
CA ALA A 43 -9.87 -26.48 -5.44
C ALA A 43 -10.17 -24.97 -5.56
N ARG A 44 -9.44 -24.24 -6.40
CA ARG A 44 -9.68 -22.82 -6.65
C ARG A 44 -11.06 -22.56 -7.28
N ARG A 45 -11.50 -23.40 -8.20
CA ARG A 45 -12.85 -23.32 -8.80
C ARG A 45 -13.93 -23.60 -7.76
N VAL A 46 -13.74 -24.60 -6.90
CA VAL A 46 -14.67 -24.88 -5.79
C VAL A 46 -14.73 -23.68 -4.85
N VAL A 47 -13.59 -23.12 -4.44
CA VAL A 47 -13.57 -21.92 -3.58
C VAL A 47 -14.24 -20.72 -4.24
N ASN A 48 -13.95 -20.46 -5.52
CA ASN A 48 -14.55 -19.36 -6.28
C ASN A 48 -16.05 -19.55 -6.53
N LEU A 49 -16.58 -20.77 -6.46
CA LEU A 49 -18.02 -21.03 -6.54
C LEU A 49 -18.69 -20.95 -5.17
N MET A 50 -18.05 -21.55 -4.16
CA MET A 50 -18.59 -21.65 -2.80
C MET A 50 -18.62 -20.29 -2.10
N ILE A 51 -17.58 -19.45 -2.24
CA ILE A 51 -17.53 -18.16 -1.56
C ILE A 51 -18.68 -17.23 -2.01
N PRO A 52 -18.90 -16.98 -3.32
CA PRO A 52 -20.03 -16.18 -3.76
C PRO A 52 -21.37 -16.83 -3.42
N GLY A 53 -21.48 -18.16 -3.52
CA GLY A 53 -22.69 -18.88 -3.14
C GLY A 53 -23.07 -18.65 -1.67
N VAL A 54 -22.12 -18.83 -0.75
CA VAL A 54 -22.30 -18.60 0.68
C VAL A 54 -22.64 -17.13 0.96
N LEU A 55 -21.93 -16.19 0.34
CA LEU A 55 -22.22 -14.76 0.49
C LEU A 55 -23.65 -14.43 0.03
N MET A 56 -24.06 -14.95 -1.13
CA MET A 56 -25.40 -14.74 -1.67
C MET A 56 -26.47 -15.35 -0.74
N SER A 57 -26.24 -16.56 -0.23
CA SER A 57 -27.12 -17.18 0.78
C SER A 57 -27.22 -16.37 2.07
N VAL A 58 -26.11 -15.82 2.57
CA VAL A 58 -26.10 -14.95 3.76
C VAL A 58 -26.87 -13.66 3.51
N LEU A 59 -26.73 -13.05 2.33
CA LEU A 59 -27.48 -11.84 1.95
C LEU A 59 -28.99 -12.12 1.81
N LEU A 60 -29.36 -13.22 1.16
CA LEU A 60 -30.76 -13.64 1.08
C LEU A 60 -31.34 -13.92 2.48
N PHE A 61 -30.59 -14.62 3.33
CA PHE A 61 -30.99 -14.89 4.70
C PHE A 61 -31.19 -13.59 5.50
N ALA A 62 -30.32 -12.60 5.33
CA ALA A 62 -30.47 -11.28 5.95
C ALA A 62 -31.70 -10.50 5.44
N ALA A 63 -32.13 -10.73 4.20
CA ALA A 63 -33.24 -10.03 3.56
C ALA A 63 -34.63 -10.66 3.80
N LEU A 64 -34.71 -11.90 4.29
CA LEU A 64 -35.98 -12.56 4.57
C LEU A 64 -36.76 -11.85 5.69
N PRO A 65 -38.09 -11.72 5.60
CA PRO A 65 -38.90 -11.19 6.69
C PRO A 65 -38.88 -12.16 7.88
N GLY A 66 -38.63 -11.64 9.09
CA GLY A 66 -38.51 -12.45 10.31
C GLY A 66 -39.76 -13.26 10.66
N SER A 67 -40.94 -12.90 10.12
CA SER A 67 -42.20 -13.62 10.30
C SER A 67 -42.24 -15.00 9.63
N VAL A 68 -41.31 -15.27 8.70
CA VAL A 68 -41.24 -16.54 7.94
C VAL A 68 -40.22 -17.50 8.57
N LEU A 69 -39.43 -17.02 9.53
CA LEU A 69 -38.38 -17.79 10.20
C LEU A 69 -38.88 -18.34 11.54
N SER A 70 -38.36 -19.49 11.93
CA SER A 70 -38.54 -19.98 13.31
C SER A 70 -37.87 -19.02 14.31
N GLU A 71 -38.33 -19.00 15.56
CA GLU A 71 -37.82 -18.09 16.60
C GLU A 71 -36.28 -18.12 16.72
N THR A 72 -35.69 -19.33 16.67
CA THR A 72 -34.23 -19.51 16.75
C THR A 72 -33.48 -18.94 15.54
N LEU A 73 -34.07 -19.02 14.35
CA LEU A 73 -33.49 -18.45 13.12
C LEU A 73 -33.67 -16.94 13.07
N ALA A 74 -34.81 -16.43 13.54
CA ALA A 74 -35.07 -15.00 13.64
C ALA A 74 -34.07 -14.32 14.61
N GLU A 75 -33.74 -14.95 15.75
CA GLU A 75 -32.71 -14.43 16.66
C GLU A 75 -31.33 -14.37 15.99
N ARG A 76 -30.93 -15.43 15.29
CA ARG A 76 -29.66 -15.48 14.54
C ARG A 76 -29.61 -14.45 13.42
N GLN A 77 -30.72 -14.27 12.70
CA GLN A 77 -30.87 -13.23 11.69
C GLN A 77 -30.74 -11.84 12.31
N GLY A 78 -31.35 -11.59 13.47
CA GLY A 78 -31.22 -10.35 14.22
C GLY A 78 -29.76 -10.04 14.61
N LYS A 79 -29.01 -11.03 15.10
CA LYS A 79 -27.57 -10.90 15.40
C LYS A 79 -26.75 -10.60 14.14
N LEU A 80 -27.01 -11.30 13.04
CA LEU A 80 -26.36 -11.05 11.75
C LEU A 80 -26.65 -9.63 11.24
N ASN A 81 -27.92 -9.21 11.26
CA ASN A 81 -28.33 -7.87 10.84
C ASN A 81 -27.73 -6.78 11.75
N GLY A 82 -27.61 -7.04 13.05
CA GLY A 82 -26.89 -6.18 14.00
C GLY A 82 -25.41 -6.04 13.64
N ALA A 83 -24.73 -7.16 13.38
CA ALA A 83 -23.32 -7.16 12.97
C ALA A 83 -23.11 -6.49 11.60
N MET A 84 -23.98 -6.76 10.61
CA MET A 84 -23.95 -6.10 9.30
C MET A 84 -24.22 -4.60 9.42
N ARG A 85 -25.15 -4.18 10.29
CA ARG A 85 -25.36 -2.75 10.61
C ARG A 85 -24.13 -2.15 11.27
N GLN A 86 -23.46 -2.85 12.17
CA GLN A 86 -22.23 -2.36 12.80
C GLN A 86 -21.08 -2.25 11.78
N ILE A 87 -20.90 -3.23 10.90
CA ILE A 87 -19.89 -3.19 9.83
C ILE A 87 -20.24 -2.11 8.81
N SER A 88 -21.51 -2.00 8.41
CA SER A 88 -22.01 -0.94 7.53
C SER A 88 -21.81 0.42 8.17
N LEU A 89 -22.11 0.59 9.47
CA LEU A 89 -21.81 1.81 10.21
C LEU A 89 -20.31 2.04 10.27
N VAL A 90 -19.46 1.07 10.60
CA VAL A 90 -18.00 1.27 10.64
C VAL A 90 -17.43 1.61 9.26
N GLN A 91 -17.86 0.94 8.18
CA GLN A 91 -17.49 1.30 6.81
C GLN A 91 -18.05 2.66 6.41
N ARG A 92 -19.28 2.98 6.82
CA ARG A 92 -19.92 4.27 6.57
C ARG A 92 -19.31 5.37 7.44
N TRP A 93 -18.75 5.08 8.60
CA TRP A 93 -18.04 6.02 9.47
C TRP A 93 -16.56 6.14 9.08
N LEU A 94 -15.99 5.17 8.36
CA LEU A 94 -14.65 5.25 7.77
C LEU A 94 -14.65 5.86 6.36
N MET A 95 -15.73 5.69 5.58
CA MET A 95 -15.96 6.37 4.30
C MET A 95 -16.66 7.74 4.45
N TYR A 96 -17.62 7.84 5.38
CA TYR A 96 -18.40 9.04 5.70
C TYR A 96 -18.25 9.41 7.18
N ALA A 97 -17.03 9.35 7.74
CA ALA A 97 -16.77 10.04 9.00
C ALA A 97 -17.49 11.39 8.92
N PRO A 98 -18.39 11.76 9.84
CA PRO A 98 -19.18 12.99 9.69
C PRO A 98 -18.31 14.25 9.74
N GLN A 99 -17.01 14.12 10.05
CA GLN A 99 -16.08 15.22 10.23
C GLN A 99 -14.64 14.93 9.75
N PRO A 100 -14.40 14.62 8.46
CA PRO A 100 -13.09 14.83 7.85
C PRO A 100 -12.60 16.28 8.05
N ALA A 101 -13.53 17.22 8.22
CA ALA A 101 -13.27 18.63 8.51
C ALA A 101 -12.88 18.93 9.98
N ARG A 102 -13.02 18.00 10.94
CA ARG A 102 -12.43 18.21 12.30
C ARG A 102 -11.00 17.68 12.40
N GLY A 103 -10.57 16.91 11.41
CA GLY A 103 -9.23 16.35 11.32
C GLY A 103 -8.39 17.00 10.22
N HIS A 104 -8.47 18.33 10.03
CA HIS A 104 -7.55 19.05 9.15
C HIS A 104 -6.15 19.08 9.78
N GLY A 105 -5.49 17.92 9.79
CA GLY A 105 -4.04 17.85 9.94
C GLY A 105 -3.44 18.14 8.58
N PHE A 106 -3.15 19.41 8.29
CA PHE A 106 -2.32 19.71 7.14
C PHE A 106 -0.91 19.21 7.44
N GLN A 107 -0.19 18.76 6.42
CA GLN A 107 1.20 18.37 6.58
C GLN A 107 2.08 19.42 5.94
N GLU A 108 2.99 19.95 6.72
CA GLU A 108 4.11 20.74 6.24
C GLU A 108 5.29 19.78 6.11
N TYR A 109 5.90 19.77 4.93
CA TYR A 109 7.07 18.98 4.61
C TYR A 109 8.25 19.92 4.45
N LEU A 110 9.25 19.76 5.30
CA LEU A 110 10.47 20.53 5.28
C LEU A 110 11.61 19.64 4.79
N ALA A 111 12.27 20.07 3.73
CA ALA A 111 13.51 19.46 3.26
C ALA A 111 14.71 20.21 3.85
N TYR A 112 15.61 19.46 4.46
CA TYR A 112 16.89 19.97 4.96
C TYR A 112 17.97 19.53 3.99
N ASP A 113 18.52 20.48 3.26
CA ASP A 113 19.54 20.24 2.25
C ASP A 113 20.95 20.14 2.87
N ALA A 114 21.91 19.61 2.12
CA ALA A 114 23.26 19.38 2.61
C ALA A 114 24.07 20.65 2.89
N ASP A 115 23.67 21.78 2.30
CA ASP A 115 24.20 23.11 2.56
C ASP A 115 23.64 23.74 3.86
N GLY A 116 22.71 23.06 4.53
CA GLY A 116 22.03 23.53 5.73
C GLY A 116 20.82 24.41 5.45
N SER A 117 20.44 24.61 4.18
CA SER A 117 19.22 25.32 3.84
C SER A 117 17.98 24.48 4.16
N VAL A 118 16.89 25.16 4.51
CA VAL A 118 15.60 24.55 4.82
C VAL A 118 14.56 25.06 3.84
N ARG A 119 13.91 24.16 3.12
CA ARG A 119 12.89 24.49 2.13
C ARG A 119 11.56 23.84 2.49
N VAL A 120 10.49 24.59 2.30
CA VAL A 120 9.13 24.05 2.33
C VAL A 120 8.86 23.37 0.99
N LEU A 121 8.45 22.11 1.02
CA LEU A 121 8.13 21.36 -0.19
C LEU A 121 6.71 21.66 -0.69
N PRO A 122 6.42 21.51 -2.00
CA PRO A 122 5.11 21.80 -2.61
C PRO A 122 3.95 20.99 -2.01
N GLU A 123 4.23 19.84 -1.40
CA GLU A 123 3.22 19.08 -0.64
C GLU A 123 2.57 19.88 0.49
N SER A 124 3.21 20.97 0.91
CA SER A 124 2.77 21.86 1.97
C SER A 124 1.81 22.95 1.48
N ASP A 125 1.52 23.07 0.18
CA ASP A 125 0.66 24.14 -0.35
C ASP A 125 -0.73 24.14 0.31
N LEU A 126 -1.25 22.95 0.65
CA LEU A 126 -2.51 22.79 1.37
C LEU A 126 -2.45 23.37 2.80
N THR A 127 -1.27 23.51 3.40
CA THR A 127 -1.11 24.17 4.70
C THR A 127 -1.36 25.67 4.59
N GLU A 128 -1.00 26.30 3.47
CA GLU A 128 -1.13 27.75 3.24
C GLU A 128 -2.52 28.12 2.76
N LEU A 129 -3.07 27.34 1.84
CA LEU A 129 -4.43 27.51 1.31
C LEU A 129 -5.52 27.35 2.39
N GLY A 130 -5.15 26.81 3.56
CA GLY A 130 -6.06 26.61 4.67
C GLY A 130 -7.09 25.53 4.35
N PRO A 131 -8.17 25.41 5.15
CA PRO A 131 -9.28 24.56 4.78
C PRO A 131 -9.88 25.09 3.49
N SER A 132 -9.52 24.47 2.36
CA SER A 132 -10.34 24.57 1.16
C SER A 132 -11.75 24.15 1.60
N GLY A 133 -12.77 24.94 1.30
CA GLY A 133 -14.17 24.59 1.58
C GLY A 133 -14.63 23.29 0.89
N ASN A 134 -13.70 22.53 0.30
CA ASN A 134 -13.86 21.23 -0.30
C ASN A 134 -14.27 20.22 0.76
N TRP A 135 -15.58 20.04 0.84
CA TRP A 135 -16.21 19.01 1.64
C TRP A 135 -15.74 17.60 1.23
N ALA A 136 -15.98 16.65 2.13
CA ALA A 136 -15.62 15.24 2.00
C ALA A 136 -15.93 14.60 0.63
N TRP A 137 -16.98 15.06 -0.05
CA TRP A 137 -17.45 14.53 -1.34
C TRP A 137 -16.70 15.06 -2.56
N ASN A 138 -15.92 16.13 -2.43
CA ASN A 138 -15.06 16.67 -3.49
C ASN A 138 -13.57 16.32 -3.29
N ARG A 139 -13.28 15.34 -2.42
CA ARG A 139 -11.90 14.89 -2.23
C ARG A 139 -11.41 14.18 -3.47
N ASP A 140 -10.29 14.63 -3.98
CA ASP A 140 -9.62 13.93 -5.06
C ASP A 140 -8.79 12.74 -4.52
N ARG A 141 -8.13 12.02 -5.44
CA ARG A 141 -7.26 10.90 -5.05
C ARG A 141 -6.05 11.36 -4.23
N HIS A 142 -5.60 12.60 -4.42
CA HIS A 142 -4.48 13.18 -3.69
C HIS A 142 -4.87 13.43 -2.22
N ASP A 143 -6.04 14.00 -1.97
CA ASP A 143 -6.59 14.23 -0.62
C ASP A 143 -6.74 12.93 0.17
N ILE A 144 -7.25 11.87 -0.48
CA ILE A 144 -7.38 10.54 0.12
C ILE A 144 -6.01 9.98 0.48
N TRP A 145 -5.02 10.12 -0.42
CA TRP A 145 -3.67 9.66 -0.17
C TRP A 145 -3.04 10.40 1.01
N MET A 146 -3.14 11.73 1.04
CA MET A 146 -2.64 12.57 2.13
C MET A 146 -3.27 12.21 3.48
N TYR A 147 -4.56 11.88 3.50
CA TYR A 147 -5.22 11.35 4.70
C TYR A 147 -4.61 10.02 5.16
N VAL A 148 -4.33 9.09 4.23
CA VAL A 148 -3.72 7.80 4.55
C VAL A 148 -2.32 7.96 5.14
N LEU A 149 -1.54 8.95 4.69
CA LEU A 149 -0.21 9.24 5.22
C LEU A 149 -0.26 9.83 6.64
N THR A 150 -1.22 10.71 6.90
CA THR A 150 -1.40 11.38 8.21
C THR A 150 -2.07 10.52 9.28
N ARG A 151 -2.77 9.46 8.89
CA ARG A 151 -3.49 8.60 9.83
C ARG A 151 -2.49 7.94 10.79
N LYS A 152 -2.84 7.95 12.08
CA LYS A 152 -2.04 7.37 13.19
C LYS A 152 -0.57 7.86 13.12
N PRO A 153 -0.32 9.16 13.41
CA PRO A 153 1.02 9.74 13.30
C PRO A 153 2.05 9.03 14.21
N ASP A 154 1.59 8.55 15.37
CA ASP A 154 2.43 7.90 16.38
C ASP A 154 2.73 6.42 16.07
N GLU A 155 2.12 5.85 15.02
CA GLU A 155 2.36 4.47 14.58
C GLU A 155 3.20 4.42 13.31
N VAL A 156 3.97 3.34 13.13
CA VAL A 156 4.71 3.09 11.89
C VAL A 156 3.74 2.90 10.72
N ASN A 157 3.75 3.83 9.78
CA ASN A 157 2.90 3.79 8.59
C ASN A 157 3.75 3.54 7.34
N ARG A 158 3.62 2.35 6.74
CA ARG A 158 4.40 1.96 5.55
C ARG A 158 4.17 2.88 4.35
N ASN A 159 2.95 3.38 4.17
CA ASN A 159 2.63 4.29 3.07
C ASN A 159 3.32 5.64 3.28
N ARG A 160 3.35 6.13 4.52
CA ARG A 160 4.09 7.36 4.88
C ARG A 160 5.58 7.23 4.58
N ILE A 161 6.20 6.12 4.98
CA ILE A 161 7.61 5.85 4.70
C ILE A 161 7.86 5.81 3.18
N TRP A 162 7.04 5.07 2.43
CA TRP A 162 7.17 4.99 0.97
C TRP A 162 7.03 6.35 0.29
N PHE A 163 6.08 7.17 0.74
CA PHE A 163 5.88 8.51 0.22
C PHE A 163 7.10 9.40 0.45
N ILE A 164 7.63 9.44 1.67
CA ILE A 164 8.81 10.25 2.01
C ILE A 164 10.04 9.81 1.19
N ARG A 165 10.22 8.50 0.96
CA ARG A 165 11.28 8.01 0.05
C ARG A 165 11.11 8.56 -1.37
N GLY A 166 9.88 8.57 -1.87
CA GLY A 166 9.55 9.17 -3.17
C GLY A 166 9.89 10.66 -3.23
N LEU A 167 9.66 11.41 -2.14
CA LEU A 167 10.06 12.82 -2.05
C LEU A 167 11.59 12.96 -2.14
N CYS A 168 12.36 12.19 -1.38
CA CYS A 168 13.83 12.22 -1.46
C CYS A 168 14.32 11.96 -2.89
N VAL A 169 13.73 10.97 -3.59
CA VAL A 169 14.08 10.65 -4.98
C VAL A 169 13.71 11.80 -5.92
N ARG A 170 12.52 12.39 -5.78
CA ARG A 170 12.12 13.55 -6.59
C ARG A 170 13.07 14.73 -6.39
N GLU A 171 13.36 15.10 -5.15
CA GLU A 171 14.23 16.24 -4.87
C GLU A 171 15.64 15.99 -5.44
N ALA A 172 16.14 14.76 -5.38
CA ALA A 172 17.39 14.38 -6.05
C ALA A 172 17.32 14.53 -7.58
N ARG A 173 16.17 14.21 -8.22
CA ARG A 173 15.97 14.48 -9.67
C ARG A 173 16.04 15.97 -10.01
N LEU A 174 15.60 16.82 -9.09
CA LEU A 174 15.66 18.28 -9.22
C LEU A 174 17.07 18.84 -8.93
N GLY A 175 18.04 17.98 -8.61
CA GLY A 175 19.41 18.38 -8.28
C GLY A 175 19.61 18.81 -6.83
N HIS A 176 18.61 18.62 -5.96
CA HIS A 176 18.72 18.97 -4.55
C HIS A 176 19.34 17.83 -3.73
N ALA A 177 20.37 18.16 -2.96
CA ALA A 177 21.05 17.23 -2.06
C ALA A 177 20.37 17.19 -0.68
N VAL A 178 19.13 16.68 -0.62
CA VAL A 178 18.35 16.59 0.63
C VAL A 178 18.95 15.57 1.58
N GLN A 179 19.27 15.96 2.82
CA GLN A 179 19.78 15.07 3.86
C GLN A 179 18.66 14.36 4.63
N HIS A 180 17.60 15.10 4.99
CA HIS A 180 16.43 14.54 5.65
C HIS A 180 15.19 15.39 5.38
N ILE A 181 14.02 14.75 5.53
CA ILE A 181 12.71 15.39 5.41
C ILE A 181 12.02 15.30 6.76
N GLU A 182 11.63 16.46 7.27
CA GLU A 182 10.77 16.58 8.45
C GLU A 182 9.32 16.77 8.01
N VAL A 183 8.41 16.05 8.65
CA VAL A 183 6.98 16.14 8.42
C VAL A 183 6.32 16.66 9.69
N ASN A 184 5.77 17.86 9.59
CA ASN A 184 5.03 18.53 10.65
C ASN A 184 3.54 18.45 10.37
N ARG A 185 2.76 18.03 11.36
CA ARG A 185 1.31 18.15 11.34
C ARG A 185 0.91 19.50 11.91
N ILE A 186 0.22 20.27 11.09
CA ILE A 186 -0.31 21.57 11.42
C ILE A 186 -1.75 21.40 11.88
N TYR A 187 -2.00 21.77 13.14
CA TYR A 187 -3.31 21.80 13.76
C TYR A 187 -3.79 23.25 13.79
N ARG A 188 -4.82 23.56 13.02
CA ARG A 188 -5.50 24.86 13.08
C ARG A 188 -6.73 24.72 13.98
N PRO A 189 -6.83 25.46 15.09
CA PRO A 189 -8.07 25.52 15.83
C PRO A 189 -9.10 26.24 14.95
N MET A 190 -10.16 25.53 14.54
CA MET A 190 -11.20 26.08 13.66
C MET A 190 -12.48 26.31 14.43
N ARG A 191 -13.20 27.37 14.05
CA ARG A 191 -14.60 27.57 14.45
C ARG A 191 -15.48 26.47 13.85
N SER A 192 -16.75 26.45 14.24
CA SER A 192 -17.73 25.60 13.56
C SER A 192 -17.69 25.86 12.04
N PRO A 193 -17.93 24.85 11.19
CA PRO A 193 -17.88 25.04 9.74
C PRO A 193 -18.77 26.18 9.22
N GLU A 194 -19.94 26.37 9.84
CA GLU A 194 -20.88 27.44 9.51
C GLU A 194 -20.29 28.84 9.78
N GLU A 195 -19.52 28.99 10.86
CA GLU A 195 -18.84 30.24 11.21
C GLU A 195 -17.59 30.45 10.35
N LEU A 196 -16.85 29.40 10.04
CA LEU A 196 -15.67 29.48 9.16
C LEU A 196 -16.07 29.94 7.74
N LEU A 197 -17.19 29.44 7.21
CA LEU A 197 -17.73 29.88 5.92
C LEU A 197 -18.20 31.35 5.93
N LYS A 198 -18.70 31.84 7.07
CA LYS A 198 -19.18 33.22 7.21
C LYS A 198 -18.06 34.23 7.43
N THR A 199 -17.07 33.86 8.25
CA THR A 199 -16.04 34.78 8.74
C THR A 199 -14.69 34.58 8.05
N GLY A 200 -14.41 33.39 7.52
CA GLY A 200 -13.08 33.01 7.04
C GLY A 200 -12.03 32.90 8.16
N GLU A 201 -12.40 33.14 9.42
CA GLU A 201 -11.45 33.27 10.52
C GLU A 201 -11.28 31.96 11.30
N THR A 202 -10.02 31.68 11.67
CA THR A 202 -9.67 30.56 12.56
C THR A 202 -9.64 31.03 14.03
N LEU A 203 -9.76 30.10 14.99
CA LEU A 203 -9.83 30.41 16.43
C LEU A 203 -8.49 30.85 17.04
N GLY A 204 -7.39 30.82 16.29
CA GLY A 204 -6.06 31.16 16.80
C GLY A 204 -4.92 30.63 15.93
N PRO A 205 -3.66 30.84 16.36
CA PRO A 205 -2.50 30.45 15.57
C PRO A 205 -2.43 28.94 15.35
N PRO A 206 -1.89 28.49 14.20
CA PRO A 206 -1.66 27.07 13.95
C PRO A 206 -0.64 26.50 14.95
N ARG A 207 -0.93 25.32 15.48
CA ARG A 207 0.01 24.53 16.30
C ARG A 207 0.71 23.51 15.42
N LYS A 208 2.04 23.42 15.52
CA LYS A 208 2.83 22.42 14.80
C LYS A 208 3.17 21.26 15.73
N ARG A 209 3.09 20.03 15.21
CA ARG A 209 3.57 18.82 15.89
C ARG A 209 4.38 18.01 14.90
N LYS A 210 5.63 17.71 15.24
CA LYS A 210 6.45 16.80 14.44
C LYS A 210 5.84 15.40 14.44
N VAL A 211 5.66 14.83 13.25
CA VAL A 211 5.09 13.50 13.03
C VAL A 211 6.16 12.52 12.61
N VAL A 212 7.02 12.91 11.67
CA VAL A 212 8.11 12.08 11.19
C VAL A 212 9.32 12.94 10.90
N ASP A 213 10.47 12.33 11.10
CA ASP A 213 11.78 12.84 10.73
C ASP A 213 12.52 11.67 10.07
N THR A 214 12.90 11.78 8.79
CA THR A 214 13.46 10.66 8.03
C THR A 214 14.61 11.12 7.15
N THR A 215 15.75 10.45 7.27
CA THR A 215 16.91 10.72 6.44
C THR A 215 16.74 10.16 5.02
N CYS A 216 17.15 10.97 4.04
CA CYS A 216 17.24 10.58 2.64
C CYS A 216 18.53 9.78 2.33
N ASN A 217 19.50 9.73 3.26
CA ASN A 217 20.79 9.05 3.06
C ASN A 217 20.78 7.55 3.46
N VAL A 218 19.60 6.90 3.46
CA VAL A 218 19.55 5.44 3.65
C VAL A 218 19.90 4.71 2.35
N LYS A 219 20.53 3.54 2.47
CA LYS A 219 20.94 2.70 1.32
C LYS A 219 19.81 2.54 0.30
N ILE A 220 18.61 2.17 0.74
CA ILE A 220 17.48 1.94 -0.16
C ILE A 220 17.08 3.17 -0.99
N ILE A 221 17.21 4.39 -0.44
CA ILE A 221 16.90 5.61 -1.20
C ILE A 221 18.02 5.91 -2.20
N ARG A 222 19.29 5.71 -1.81
CA ARG A 222 20.43 5.85 -2.73
C ARG A 222 20.33 4.87 -3.90
N ASP A 223 19.96 3.62 -3.62
CA ASP A 223 19.73 2.60 -4.64
C ASP A 223 18.59 3.04 -5.59
N MET A 224 17.47 3.54 -5.04
CA MET A 224 16.37 4.09 -5.84
C MET A 224 16.79 5.26 -6.73
N ILE A 225 17.60 6.20 -6.21
CA ILE A 225 18.12 7.34 -6.99
C ILE A 225 19.07 6.85 -8.10
N ALA A 226 19.95 5.89 -7.79
CA ALA A 226 20.92 5.36 -8.75
C ALA A 226 20.25 4.60 -9.91
N GLU A 227 19.15 3.90 -9.62
CA GLU A 227 18.32 3.19 -10.61
C GLU A 227 17.36 4.11 -11.38
N ASP A 228 17.21 5.36 -10.95
CA ASP A 228 16.26 6.31 -11.54
C ASP A 228 16.76 6.87 -12.88
N PRO A 229 16.11 6.54 -14.02
CA PRO A 229 16.55 6.99 -15.32
C PRO A 229 16.46 8.52 -15.49
N LEU A 230 15.53 9.18 -14.78
CA LEU A 230 15.32 10.63 -14.89
C LEU A 230 16.31 11.43 -14.07
N ALA A 231 16.85 10.87 -12.98
CA ALA A 231 17.89 11.54 -12.18
C ALA A 231 19.18 11.76 -12.98
N ARG A 232 19.48 10.86 -13.94
CA ARG A 232 20.64 10.96 -14.83
C ARG A 232 20.53 12.10 -15.85
N VAL A 233 19.31 12.48 -16.23
CA VAL A 233 19.06 13.54 -17.21
C VAL A 233 19.18 14.93 -16.58
N GLY A 234 18.72 15.10 -15.33
CA GLY A 234 18.81 16.36 -14.60
C GLY A 234 20.25 16.75 -14.23
N ALA A 235 21.10 15.78 -13.90
CA ALA A 235 22.51 16.02 -13.57
C ALA A 235 23.35 16.50 -14.78
N GLY A 236 22.97 16.11 -16.01
CA GLY A 236 23.67 16.51 -17.24
C GLY A 236 23.27 17.89 -17.78
N ALA A 237 22.23 18.53 -17.23
CA ALA A 237 21.75 19.82 -17.73
C ALA A 237 22.42 21.05 -17.07
N GLY A 238 23.23 20.85 -16.03
CA GLY A 238 23.92 21.93 -15.29
C GLY A 238 25.37 22.20 -15.73
N GLU A 239 25.96 21.36 -16.58
CA GLU A 239 27.35 21.47 -17.06
C GLU A 239 27.36 21.94 -18.52
N GLY A 240 26.95 23.18 -18.81
CA GLY A 240 26.85 23.59 -20.20
C GLY A 240 26.52 25.05 -20.53
N THR A 241 26.93 26.03 -19.72
CA THR A 241 26.93 27.45 -20.16
C THR A 241 28.00 28.24 -19.40
N GLY A 242 29.23 28.17 -19.89
CA GLY A 242 30.35 28.97 -19.44
C GLY A 242 31.42 28.99 -20.53
N GLY A 243 31.12 29.69 -21.62
CA GLY A 243 32.04 29.99 -22.72
C GLY A 243 31.94 31.46 -23.07
#